data_AF-A0A5J4TT73-F1
#
_entry.id   AF-A0A5J4TT73-F1
#
_cell.length_a   1.000
_cell.length_b   1.000
_cell.length_c   1.000
_cell.angle_alpha   90.00
_cell.angle_beta   90.00
_cell.angle_gamma   90.00
#
_symmetry.space_group_name_H-M   'P 1'
#
loop_
_entity.id
_entity.type
_entity.pdbx_description
1 polymer ?
#
loop_
_entity_poly.entity_id
_entity_poly.type
_entity_poly.pdbx_seq_one_letter_code
_entity_poly.pdbx_strand_id
1 'polypeptide(L)'
;KLHQSRDKVELKPYYRYLCIKIKECTDMIAADTTGYSDVFVVNWDRARQMTRVIPENLNPQFNEYLYIPVRMGGSSVFKNQLQKKGNIKISCIDYDEAGNAFFASAEIALSKIKQLKI
;
A
#
# COMPACT_ATOMS: atom_id res chain seq x y z
N LYS A 1 -28.83 11.79 -9.36
CA LYS A 1 -29.14 10.35 -9.17
C LYS A 1 -28.03 9.76 -8.31
N LEU A 2 -28.29 9.39 -7.06
CA LEU A 2 -27.31 8.69 -6.23
C LEU A 2 -27.19 7.25 -6.76
N HIS A 3 -25.99 6.86 -7.19
CA HIS A 3 -25.71 5.47 -7.50
C HIS A 3 -25.75 4.68 -6.19
N GLN A 4 -26.85 3.95 -5.94
CA GLN A 4 -26.89 2.95 -4.88
C GLN A 4 -25.93 1.82 -5.28
N SER A 5 -24.85 1.65 -4.52
CA SER A 5 -23.99 0.48 -4.71
C SER A 5 -24.75 -0.77 -4.26
N ARG A 6 -24.57 -1.87 -4.99
CA ARG A 6 -25.13 -3.19 -4.66
C ARG A 6 -24.07 -4.08 -4.03
N ASP A 7 -23.22 -3.48 -3.20
CA ASP A 7 -22.07 -4.19 -2.67
C ASP A 7 -22.51 -5.25 -1.67
N LYS A 8 -22.04 -6.48 -1.89
CA LYS A 8 -22.25 -7.58 -0.96
C LYS A 8 -21.14 -7.55 0.07
N VAL A 9 -21.49 -7.22 1.32
CA VAL A 9 -20.56 -7.27 2.45
C VAL A 9 -20.47 -8.72 2.94
N GLU A 10 -19.27 -9.31 2.91
CA GLU A 10 -19.03 -10.67 3.40
C GLU A 10 -17.80 -10.68 4.30
N LEU A 11 -17.96 -11.21 5.52
CA LEU A 11 -16.81 -11.51 6.39
C LEU A 11 -16.09 -12.74 5.85
N LYS A 12 -14.81 -12.59 5.54
CA LYS A 12 -13.95 -13.70 5.12
C LYS A 12 -13.11 -14.15 6.33
N PRO A 13 -13.51 -15.20 7.08
CA PRO A 13 -12.90 -15.56 8.36
C PRO A 13 -11.42 -16.00 8.28
N TYR A 14 -10.92 -16.31 7.08
CA TYR A 14 -9.54 -16.72 6.82
C TYR A 14 -8.61 -15.56 6.43
N TYR A 15 -9.12 -14.33 6.44
CA TYR A 15 -8.30 -13.16 6.12
C TYR A 15 -7.80 -12.51 7.40
N ARG A 16 -6.50 -12.22 7.40
CA ARG A 16 -5.83 -11.36 8.36
C ARG A 16 -5.35 -10.12 7.60
N TYR A 17 -5.03 -9.04 8.30
CA TYR A 17 -4.54 -7.83 7.64
C TYR A 17 -3.10 -7.56 8.07
N LEU A 18 -2.23 -7.33 7.09
CA LEU A 18 -0.94 -6.72 7.32
C LEU A 18 -1.15 -5.21 7.37
N CYS A 19 -0.88 -4.62 8.53
CA CYS A 19 -0.96 -3.19 8.75
C CYS A 19 0.38 -2.53 8.40
N ILE A 20 0.37 -1.59 7.46
CA ILE A 20 1.55 -0.85 7.01
C ILE A 20 1.31 0.63 7.27
N LYS A 21 2.16 1.26 8.09
CA LYS A 21 2.12 2.70 8.30
C LYS A 21 2.97 3.41 7.26
N ILE A 22 2.34 4.16 6.37
CA ILE A 22 3.02 5.11 5.49
C ILE A 22 3.14 6.43 6.25
N LYS A 23 4.37 6.83 6.59
CA LYS A 23 4.61 8.04 7.38
C LYS A 23 4.71 9.27 6.48
N GLU A 24 5.82 9.37 5.78
CA GLU A 24 6.20 10.53 4.99
C GLU A 24 7.22 10.14 3.93
N CYS A 25 7.42 11.04 2.98
CA CYS A 25 8.60 11.08 2.13
C CYS A 25 9.31 12.41 2.26
N THR A 26 10.60 12.40 1.96
CA THR A 26 11.45 13.58 2.01
C THR A 26 12.25 13.68 0.72
N ASP A 27 12.53 14.91 0.30
CA ASP A 27 13.41 15.23 -0.82
C ASP A 27 13.03 14.51 -2.13
N MET A 28 11.74 14.44 -2.43
CA MET A 28 11.30 13.90 -3.71
C MET A 28 11.77 14.80 -4.85
N ILE A 29 12.18 14.19 -5.96
CA ILE A 29 12.63 14.90 -7.16
C ILE A 29 11.40 15.37 -7.94
N ALA A 30 11.38 16.64 -8.28
CA ALA A 30 10.44 17.23 -9.23
C ALA A 30 10.54 16.53 -10.60
N ALA A 31 9.50 15.79 -11.02
CA ALA A 31 9.48 15.12 -12.32
C ALA A 31 9.17 16.08 -13.49
N ASP A 32 8.35 17.11 -13.28
CA ASP A 32 7.85 18.02 -14.32
C ASP A 32 7.26 19.35 -13.76
N THR A 33 6.99 20.33 -14.63
CA THR A 33 6.70 21.74 -14.28
C THR A 33 5.25 22.05 -13.89
N THR A 34 4.34 21.06 -13.83
CA THR A 34 2.88 21.30 -13.84
C THR A 34 2.09 20.89 -12.59
N GLY A 35 2.70 20.24 -11.57
CA GLY A 35 2.08 20.06 -10.26
C GLY A 35 1.79 18.61 -9.88
N TYR A 36 2.58 18.11 -8.93
CA TYR A 36 2.70 16.71 -8.48
C TYR A 36 1.46 16.15 -7.82
N SER A 37 1.29 14.83 -7.89
CA SER A 37 0.34 14.07 -7.06
C SER A 37 0.98 12.77 -6.60
N ASP A 38 1.63 12.81 -5.43
CA ASP A 38 2.34 11.65 -4.92
C ASP A 38 1.39 10.67 -4.22
N VAL A 39 1.25 9.48 -4.80
CA VAL A 39 0.49 8.37 -4.23
C VAL A 39 1.41 7.21 -3.91
N PHE A 40 1.39 6.77 -2.65
CA PHE A 40 1.99 5.49 -2.29
C PHE A 40 1.05 4.35 -2.61
N VAL A 41 1.51 3.45 -3.48
CA VAL A 41 0.81 2.22 -3.82
C VAL A 41 1.56 1.04 -3.22
N VAL A 42 0.88 0.31 -2.35
CA VAL A 42 1.36 -0.96 -1.82
C VAL A 42 0.74 -2.09 -2.65
N ASN A 43 1.58 -2.89 -3.28
CA ASN A 43 1.18 -4.10 -4.00
C ASN A 43 1.77 -5.33 -3.29
N TRP A 44 0.91 -6.23 -2.83
CA TRP A 44 1.34 -7.47 -2.18
C TRP A 44 0.22 -8.52 -2.13
N ASP A 45 0.55 -9.80 -2.32
CA ASP A 45 -0.39 -10.95 -2.26
C ASP A 45 -1.68 -10.76 -3.09
N ARG A 46 -1.56 -10.22 -4.32
CA ARG A 46 -2.67 -9.87 -5.24
C ARG A 46 -3.60 -8.75 -4.74
N ALA A 47 -3.27 -8.10 -3.65
CA ALA A 47 -3.96 -6.93 -3.16
C ALA A 47 -3.17 -5.66 -3.50
N ARG A 48 -3.92 -4.60 -3.77
CA ARG A 48 -3.41 -3.25 -3.99
C ARG A 48 -4.13 -2.31 -3.03
N GLN A 49 -3.37 -1.51 -2.31
CA GLN A 49 -3.88 -0.41 -1.50
C GLN A 49 -3.08 0.84 -1.85
N MET A 50 -3.73 2.00 -1.74
CA MET A 50 -3.12 3.28 -2.03
C MET A 50 -3.43 4.26 -0.91
N THR A 51 -2.48 5.14 -0.61
CA THR A 51 -2.72 6.29 0.28
C THR A 51 -3.65 7.29 -0.39
N ARG A 52 -4.08 8.29 0.38
CA ARG A 52 -4.57 9.54 -0.21
C ARG A 52 -3.52 10.15 -1.16
N VAL A 53 -4.00 10.94 -2.10
CA VAL A 53 -3.18 11.81 -2.95
C VAL A 53 -2.82 13.06 -2.15
N ILE A 54 -1.56 13.48 -2.17
CA ILE A 54 -1.13 14.78 -1.64
C ILE A 54 -0.51 15.56 -2.81
N PRO A 55 -1.19 16.62 -3.29
CA PRO A 55 -0.69 17.38 -4.43
C PRO A 55 0.45 18.32 -4.03
N GLU A 56 1.33 18.62 -4.99
CA GLU A 56 2.32 19.71 -4.95
C GLU A 56 3.22 19.74 -3.70
N ASN A 57 3.65 18.58 -3.20
CA ASN A 57 4.46 18.52 -2.00
C ASN A 57 5.59 17.48 -2.10
N LEU A 58 6.84 17.96 -2.21
CA LEU A 58 8.05 17.11 -2.28
C LEU A 58 8.42 16.46 -0.93
N ASN A 59 7.71 16.81 0.15
CA ASN A 59 7.87 16.26 1.48
C ASN A 59 6.51 15.85 2.07
N PRO A 60 5.77 14.94 1.40
CA PRO A 60 4.40 14.65 1.76
C PRO A 60 4.34 13.86 3.07
N GLN A 61 3.46 14.29 3.99
CA GLN A 61 3.17 13.58 5.22
C GLN A 61 1.80 12.90 5.13
N PHE A 62 1.81 11.57 5.10
CA PHE A 62 0.60 10.75 5.03
C PHE A 62 0.10 10.41 6.43
N ASN A 63 0.98 9.84 7.26
CA ASN A 63 0.63 9.26 8.55
C ASN A 63 -0.57 8.30 8.48
N GLU A 64 -0.64 7.54 7.38
CA GLU A 64 -1.78 6.70 7.02
C GLU A 64 -1.47 5.21 7.25
N TYR A 65 -2.49 4.46 7.65
CA TYR A 65 -2.39 3.00 7.78
C TYR A 65 -3.09 2.34 6.60
N LEU A 66 -2.34 1.53 5.85
CA LEU A 66 -2.87 0.66 4.81
C LEU A 66 -3.02 -0.76 5.36
N TYR A 67 -4.15 -1.40 5.05
CA TYR A 67 -4.48 -2.73 5.53
C TYR A 67 -4.51 -3.70 4.35
N ILE A 68 -3.43 -4.46 4.17
CA ILE A 68 -3.36 -5.43 3.07
C ILE A 68 -4.02 -6.74 3.53
N PRO A 69 -5.09 -7.21 2.86
CA PRO A 69 -5.68 -8.49 3.17
C PRO A 69 -4.72 -9.63 2.83
N VAL A 70 -4.50 -10.51 3.80
CA VAL A 70 -3.63 -11.68 3.72
C VAL A 70 -4.48 -12.91 3.91
N ARG A 71 -4.57 -13.72 2.86
CA ARG A 71 -5.23 -15.03 2.98
C ARG A 71 -4.31 -15.96 3.74
N MET A 72 -4.72 -16.32 4.96
CA MET A 72 -4.02 -17.27 5.83
C MET A 72 -4.92 -18.50 5.99
N GLY A 73 -4.46 -19.66 5.54
CA GLY A 73 -5.21 -20.91 5.73
C GLY A 73 -5.14 -21.39 7.19
N GLY A 74 -6.27 -21.80 7.75
CA GLY A 74 -6.36 -22.33 9.12
C GLY A 74 -6.48 -21.27 10.22
N SER A 75 -6.60 -21.72 11.47
CA SER A 75 -6.86 -20.84 12.63
C SER A 75 -5.62 -20.08 13.12
N SER A 76 -4.41 -20.51 12.74
CA SER A 76 -3.15 -19.98 13.25
C SER A 76 -2.27 -19.44 12.12
N VAL A 77 -1.75 -18.23 12.30
CA VAL A 77 -0.79 -17.60 11.37
C VAL A 77 0.62 -17.99 11.80
N PHE A 78 1.32 -18.75 10.97
CA PHE A 78 2.73 -19.05 11.21
C PHE A 78 3.62 -18.07 10.44
N LYS A 79 4.66 -17.53 11.09
CA LYS A 79 5.67 -16.65 10.48
C LYS A 79 6.23 -17.23 9.18
N ASN A 80 6.43 -18.55 9.12
CA ASN A 80 6.92 -19.26 7.94
C ASN A 80 5.94 -19.22 6.76
N GLN A 81 4.63 -19.24 7.01
CA GLN A 81 3.63 -19.11 5.94
C GLN A 81 3.61 -17.69 5.37
N LEU A 82 3.75 -16.69 6.24
CA LEU A 82 3.83 -15.30 5.81
C LEU A 82 5.09 -15.04 4.99
N GLN A 83 6.25 -15.54 5.44
CA GLN A 83 7.53 -15.39 4.72
C GLN A 83 7.51 -16.01 3.32
N LYS A 84 6.69 -17.04 3.07
CA LYS A 84 6.52 -17.66 1.74
C LYS A 84 5.76 -16.78 0.73
N LYS A 85 5.07 -15.72 1.18
CA LYS A 85 4.27 -14.84 0.31
C LYS A 85 5.10 -13.80 -0.46
N GLY A 86 6.42 -13.77 -0.28
CA GLY A 86 7.33 -12.88 -1.01
C GLY A 86 7.42 -11.47 -0.46
N ASN A 87 8.06 -10.57 -1.19
CA ASN A 87 8.33 -9.19 -0.76
C ASN A 87 7.10 -8.30 -0.91
N ILE A 88 6.96 -7.32 -0.02
CA ILE A 88 6.00 -6.22 -0.17
C ILE A 88 6.64 -5.19 -1.08
N LYS A 89 5.98 -4.84 -2.19
CA LYS A 89 6.41 -3.75 -3.05
C LYS A 89 5.64 -2.48 -2.71
N ILE A 90 6.36 -1.45 -2.33
CA ILE A 90 5.84 -0.10 -2.12
C ILE A 90 6.34 0.74 -3.29
N SER A 91 5.43 1.35 -4.03
CA SER A 91 5.75 2.22 -5.17
C SER A 91 5.23 3.62 -4.90
N CYS A 92 6.03 4.63 -5.21
CA CYS A 92 5.56 6.00 -5.34
C CYS A 92 5.21 6.24 -6.81
N ILE A 93 4.00 6.72 -7.05
CA ILE A 93 3.49 7.02 -8.38
C ILE A 93 3.06 8.48 -8.38
N ASP A 94 3.42 9.18 -9.44
CA ASP A 94 2.90 10.50 -9.72
C ASP A 94 1.56 10.36 -10.45
N TYR A 95 0.49 10.88 -9.87
CA TYR A 95 -0.88 10.77 -10.37
C TYR A 95 -1.30 12.08 -11.05
N ASP A 96 -0.93 12.27 -12.32
CA ASP A 96 -1.23 13.47 -13.07
C ASP A 96 -2.32 13.27 -14.15
N GLU A 97 -2.77 14.37 -14.77
CA GLU A 97 -3.73 14.34 -15.88
C GLU A 97 -3.12 13.77 -17.18
N ALA A 98 -1.79 13.77 -17.31
CA ALA A 98 -1.07 13.28 -18.50
C ALA A 98 -0.87 11.75 -18.50
N GLY A 99 -1.01 11.10 -17.36
CA GLY A 99 -0.97 9.66 -17.18
C GLY A 99 0.11 9.22 -16.20
N ASN A 100 -0.29 8.43 -15.21
CA ASN A 100 0.54 7.99 -14.09
C ASN A 100 2.02 7.67 -14.42
N ALA A 101 2.94 8.52 -13.99
CA ALA A 101 4.37 8.26 -14.10
C ALA A 101 4.88 7.44 -12.90
N PHE A 102 5.60 6.33 -13.17
CA PHE A 102 6.26 5.58 -12.11
C PHE A 102 7.50 6.34 -11.64
N PHE A 103 7.56 6.65 -10.35
CA PHE A 103 8.66 7.42 -9.79
C PHE A 103 9.74 6.52 -9.18
N ALA A 104 9.38 5.73 -8.16
CA ALA A 104 10.31 4.85 -7.47
C ALA A 104 9.59 3.68 -6.79
N SER A 105 10.33 2.63 -6.45
CA SER A 105 9.82 1.56 -5.60
C SER A 105 10.84 1.06 -4.61
N ALA A 106 10.36 0.68 -3.44
CA ALA A 106 11.09 -0.06 -2.44
C ALA A 106 10.47 -1.44 -2.23
N GLU A 107 11.31 -2.45 -2.01
CA GLU A 107 10.86 -3.79 -1.64
C GLU A 107 11.24 -4.10 -0.19
N ILE A 108 10.24 -4.51 0.58
CA ILE A 108 10.42 -4.98 1.96
C ILE A 108 10.28 -6.49 1.96
N ALA A 109 11.40 -7.17 2.18
CA ALA A 109 11.39 -8.61 2.38
C ALA A 109 10.74 -8.95 3.73
N LEU A 110 9.70 -9.79 3.72
CA LEU A 110 9.02 -10.25 4.94
C LEU A 110 9.96 -10.97 5.91
N SER A 111 11.03 -11.60 5.39
CA SER A 111 12.09 -12.20 6.19
C SER A 111 12.83 -11.19 7.08
N LYS A 112 12.91 -9.91 6.65
CA LYS A 112 13.59 -8.83 7.36
C LYS A 112 12.71 -8.14 8.41
N ILE A 113 11.42 -8.47 8.50
CA ILE A 113 10.51 -7.88 9.48
C ILE A 113 10.77 -8.50 10.86
N LYS A 114 11.46 -7.74 11.71
CA LYS A 114 11.90 -8.17 13.05
C LYS A 114 10.76 -8.25 14.07
N GLN A 115 9.74 -7.39 13.95
CA GLN A 115 8.54 -7.43 14.79
C GLN A 115 7.33 -7.78 13.94
N LEU A 116 6.86 -9.01 14.10
CA LEU A 116 5.53 -9.42 13.69
C LEU A 116 4.74 -9.64 14.97
N LYS A 117 3.91 -8.66 15.35
CA LYS A 117 2.90 -8.86 16.39
C LYS A 117 1.69 -9.49 15.69
N ILE A 118 1.52 -10.80 15.84
CA ILE A 118 0.36 -11.57 15.36
C ILE A 118 -0.66 -11.59 16.49
#